data_AF-A0A081C9S9-F1
#
_entry.id   AF-A0A081C9S9-F1
#
_cell.length_a   1.000
_cell.length_b   1.000
_cell.length_c   1.000
_cell.angle_alpha   90.00
_cell.angle_beta   90.00
_cell.angle_gamma   90.00
#
_symmetry.space_group_name_H-M   'P 1'
#
loop_
_entity.id
_entity.type
_entity.pdbx_description
1 polymer ?
#
loop_
_entity_poly.entity_id
_entity_poly.type
_entity_poly.pdbx_seq_one_letter_code
_entity_poly.pdbx_strand_id
1 'polypeptide(L)'
;MCGVVMSWHEGIEKFLKEFFQGMMGALRQTSTDRLEFELRELENIFGLLVLGSFIGIPSPPSGVSLRLLPYMLREMLVMKNRVRDLDDVFGEVAGMMDI
;
A
#
# COMPACT_ATOMS: atom_id res chain seq x y z
N MET A 1 36.53 0.48 -44.00
CA MET A 1 35.88 -0.57 -43.18
C MET A 1 36.12 -0.44 -41.67
N CYS A 2 37.15 0.29 -41.17
CA CYS A 2 37.37 0.45 -39.72
C CYS A 2 36.44 1.44 -38.99
N GLY A 3 35.75 2.35 -39.68
CA GLY A 3 34.92 3.39 -39.04
C GLY A 3 33.62 2.87 -38.41
N VAL A 4 33.08 1.74 -38.89
CA VAL A 4 31.80 1.20 -38.40
C VAL A 4 31.98 0.45 -37.09
N VAL A 5 33.11 -0.25 -36.89
CA VAL A 5 33.36 -1.06 -35.68
C VAL A 5 33.48 -0.18 -34.42
N MET A 6 34.02 1.04 -34.54
CA MET A 6 34.15 1.98 -33.41
C MET A 6 32.81 2.55 -32.94
N SER A 7 31.83 2.77 -33.83
CA SER A 7 30.52 3.32 -33.44
C SER A 7 29.66 2.31 -32.68
N TRP A 8 29.92 1.01 -32.83
CA TRP A 8 29.20 -0.05 -32.11
C TRP A 8 29.59 -0.12 -30.63
N HIS A 9 30.83 0.21 -30.27
CA HIS A 9 31.33 0.12 -28.89
C HIS A 9 30.70 1.19 -27.98
N GLU A 10 30.60 2.44 -28.45
CA GLU A 10 30.00 3.53 -27.66
C GLU A 10 28.48 3.39 -27.47
N GLY A 11 27.78 2.85 -28.47
CA GLY A 11 26.33 2.59 -28.36
C GLY A 11 26.02 1.52 -27.32
N ILE A 12 26.84 0.48 -27.24
CA ILE A 12 26.68 -0.63 -26.28
C ILE A 12 26.90 -0.15 -24.85
N GLU A 13 27.91 0.68 -24.58
CA GLU A 13 28.16 1.19 -23.22
C GLU A 13 27.05 2.08 -22.69
N LYS A 14 26.49 2.95 -23.54
CA LYS A 14 25.34 3.79 -23.15
C LYS A 14 24.10 2.95 -22.88
N PHE A 15 23.82 1.99 -23.76
CA PHE A 15 22.70 1.07 -23.59
C PHE A 15 22.84 0.24 -22.30
N LEU A 16 24.04 -0.27 -21.99
CA LEU A 16 24.29 -1.01 -20.76
C LEU A 16 24.04 -0.15 -19.52
N LYS A 17 24.51 1.11 -19.50
CA LYS A 17 24.34 2.02 -18.37
C LYS A 17 22.88 2.37 -18.12
N GLU A 18 22.15 2.73 -19.17
CA GLU A 18 20.72 3.08 -19.07
C GLU A 18 19.89 1.87 -18.64
N PHE A 19 20.18 0.69 -19.21
CA PHE A 19 19.52 -0.55 -18.82
C PHE A 19 19.80 -0.93 -17.37
N PHE A 20 21.06 -0.81 -16.91
CA PHE A 20 21.43 -1.12 -15.52
C PHE A 20 20.79 -0.14 -14.52
N GLN A 21 20.69 1.14 -14.87
CA GLN A 21 20.01 2.15 -14.04
C GLN A 21 18.50 1.89 -13.96
N GLY A 22 17.85 1.60 -15.10
CA GLY A 22 16.43 1.25 -15.14
C GLY A 22 16.11 -0.02 -14.35
N MET A 23 16.95 -1.05 -14.49
CA MET A 23 16.81 -2.33 -13.78
C MET A 23 17.01 -2.16 -12.27
N MET A 24 18.02 -1.41 -11.84
CA MET A 24 18.27 -1.16 -10.41
C MET A 24 17.14 -0.34 -9.77
N GLY A 25 16.60 0.63 -10.50
CA GLY A 25 15.41 1.39 -10.08
C GLY A 25 14.18 0.49 -9.92
N ALA A 26 13.89 -0.35 -10.93
CA ALA A 26 12.75 -1.25 -10.92
C ALA A 26 12.82 -2.31 -9.80
N LEU A 27 14.00 -2.88 -9.55
CA LEU A 27 14.21 -3.82 -8.44
C LEU A 27 13.97 -3.16 -7.09
N ARG A 28 14.50 -1.94 -6.89
CA ARG A 28 14.32 -1.19 -5.66
C ARG A 28 12.85 -0.87 -5.40
N GLN A 29 12.14 -0.45 -6.44
CA GLN A 29 10.71 -0.11 -6.36
C GLN A 29 9.85 -1.35 -6.09
N THR A 30 10.12 -2.47 -6.76
CA THR A 30 9.38 -3.72 -6.54
C THR A 30 9.53 -4.25 -5.10
N SER A 31 10.71 -4.06 -4.50
CA SER A 31 10.96 -4.47 -3.11
C SER A 31 10.27 -3.56 -2.09
N THR A 32 10.24 -2.24 -2.32
CA THR A 32 9.56 -1.30 -1.41
C THR A 32 8.04 -1.42 -1.50
N ASP A 33 7.50 -1.56 -2.71
CA ASP A 33 6.05 -1.63 -2.94
C ASP A 33 5.42 -2.85 -2.23
N ARG A 34 6.14 -3.99 -2.18
CA ARG A 34 5.68 -5.17 -1.43
C ARG A 34 5.63 -4.94 0.08
N LEU A 35 6.66 -4.31 0.64
CA LEU A 35 6.70 -4.02 2.07
C LEU A 35 5.59 -3.02 2.47
N GLU A 36 5.32 -2.02 1.63
CA GLU A 36 4.21 -1.09 1.85
C GLU A 36 2.84 -1.78 1.81
N PHE A 37 2.67 -2.77 0.94
CA PHE A 37 1.46 -3.58 0.89
C PHE A 37 1.29 -4.43 2.16
N GLU A 38 2.33 -5.16 2.57
CA GLU A 38 2.31 -5.98 3.79
C GLU A 38 2.04 -5.13 5.03
N LEU A 39 2.67 -3.95 5.14
CA LEU A 39 2.48 -3.03 6.25
C LEU A 39 1.01 -2.58 6.33
N ARG A 40 0.41 -2.22 5.19
CA ARG A 40 -1.01 -1.84 5.11
C ARG A 40 -1.94 -2.97 5.51
N GLU A 41 -1.61 -4.21 5.15
CA GLU A 41 -2.41 -5.38 5.49
C GLU A 41 -2.33 -5.68 7.00
N LEU A 42 -1.13 -5.59 7.58
CA LEU A 42 -0.92 -5.69 9.03
C LEU A 42 -1.64 -4.58 9.80
N GLU A 43 -1.62 -3.34 9.32
CA GLU A 43 -2.33 -2.22 9.93
C GLU A 43 -3.86 -2.43 9.94
N ASN A 44 -4.43 -2.98 8.86
CA ASN A 44 -5.85 -3.33 8.80
C ASN A 44 -6.20 -4.46 9.80
N ILE A 45 -5.41 -5.53 9.83
CA ILE A 45 -5.62 -6.65 10.78
C ILE A 45 -5.46 -6.16 12.22
N PHE A 46 -4.46 -5.31 12.48
CA PHE A 46 -4.25 -4.69 13.79
C PHE A 46 -5.44 -3.82 14.20
N GLY A 47 -6.04 -3.08 13.26
CA GLY A 47 -7.28 -2.33 13.46
C GLY A 47 -8.43 -3.22 13.90
N LEU A 48 -8.61 -4.36 13.24
CA LEU A 48 -9.60 -5.38 13.63
C LEU A 48 -9.32 -5.99 15.00
N LEU A 49 -8.05 -6.20 15.37
CA LEU A 49 -7.69 -6.73 16.68
C LEU A 49 -7.89 -5.71 17.80
N VAL A 50 -7.62 -4.43 17.57
CA VAL A 50 -7.81 -3.39 18.60
C VAL A 50 -9.29 -3.03 18.74
N LEU A 51 -9.99 -2.82 17.62
CA LEU A 51 -11.40 -2.41 17.60
C LEU A 51 -12.36 -3.59 17.79
N GLY A 52 -11.97 -4.81 17.39
CA GLY A 52 -12.77 -6.02 17.52
C GLY A 52 -13.09 -6.38 18.98
N SER A 53 -12.20 -6.02 19.92
CA SER A 53 -12.46 -6.16 21.36
C SER A 53 -13.69 -5.37 21.83
N PHE A 54 -14.04 -4.28 21.11
CA PHE A 54 -15.23 -3.47 21.41
C PHE A 54 -16.50 -3.97 20.71
N ILE A 55 -16.40 -4.90 19.76
CA ILE A 55 -17.52 -5.48 19.00
C ILE A 55 -17.83 -6.92 19.49
N GLY A 56 -17.15 -7.39 20.55
CA GLY A 56 -17.39 -8.71 21.14
C GLY A 56 -16.58 -9.84 20.51
N ILE A 57 -15.65 -9.54 19.62
CA ILE A 57 -14.64 -10.50 19.16
C ILE A 57 -13.57 -10.58 20.26
N PRO A 58 -13.25 -11.75 20.86
CA PRO A 58 -12.31 -11.86 21.97
C PRO A 58 -10.89 -11.63 21.45
N SER A 59 -10.52 -10.37 21.32
CA SER A 59 -9.18 -9.91 20.99
C SER A 59 -8.62 -9.13 22.20
N PRO A 60 -7.30 -8.83 22.22
CA PRO A 60 -6.48 -8.69 23.41
C PRO A 60 -7.09 -7.84 24.54
N PRO A 61 -6.73 -8.09 25.82
CA PRO A 61 -7.35 -7.46 26.98
C PRO A 61 -7.58 -5.96 26.77
N SER A 62 -8.83 -5.50 26.95
CA SER A 62 -9.28 -4.16 26.55
C SER A 62 -8.40 -3.00 27.06
N GLY A 63 -7.78 -3.16 28.23
CA GLY A 63 -6.83 -2.19 28.79
C GLY A 63 -5.51 -2.05 28.00
N VAL A 64 -5.11 -3.06 27.22
CA VAL A 64 -3.97 -2.97 26.29
C VAL A 64 -4.43 -2.28 24.99
N SER A 65 -5.59 -2.67 24.46
CA SER A 65 -6.20 -2.07 23.27
C SER A 65 -6.41 -0.55 23.42
N LEU A 66 -6.93 -0.11 24.57
CA LEU A 66 -7.12 1.31 24.88
C LEU A 66 -5.81 2.12 24.89
N ARG A 67 -4.71 1.51 25.33
CA ARG A 67 -3.39 2.16 25.33
C ARG A 67 -2.78 2.22 23.93
N LEU A 68 -3.15 1.30 23.04
CA LEU A 68 -2.69 1.25 21.66
C LEU A 68 -3.49 2.16 20.71
N LEU A 69 -4.76 2.43 21.02
CA LEU A 69 -5.63 3.33 20.24
C LEU A 69 -5.00 4.67 19.84
N PRO A 70 -4.34 5.46 20.72
CA PRO A 70 -3.77 6.74 20.32
C PRO A 70 -2.68 6.61 19.24
N TYR A 71 -1.96 5.48 19.23
CA TYR A 71 -0.94 5.20 18.21
C TYR A 71 -1.55 4.79 16.87
N MET A 72 -2.81 4.35 16.86
CA MET A 72 -3.55 3.98 15.65
C MET A 72 -4.38 5.12 15.04
N LEU A 73 -4.37 6.30 15.64
CA LEU A 73 -5.24 7.41 15.24
C LEU A 73 -5.07 7.80 13.75
N ARG A 74 -3.83 7.77 13.25
CA ARG A 74 -3.53 8.05 11.84
C ARG A 74 -4.25 7.08 10.91
N GLU A 75 -4.22 5.79 11.22
CA GLU A 75 -4.83 4.78 10.35
C GLU A 75 -6.36 4.76 10.48
N MET A 76 -6.91 5.05 11.67
CA MET A 76 -8.34 5.28 11.81
C MET A 76 -8.85 6.42 10.93
N LEU A 77 -8.06 7.50 10.75
CA LEU A 77 -8.42 8.59 9.83
C LEU A 77 -8.42 8.14 8.37
N VAL A 78 -7.48 7.28 7.97
CA VAL A 78 -7.44 6.68 6.62
C VAL A 78 -8.66 5.78 6.41
N MET A 79 -8.96 4.91 7.38
CA MET A 79 -10.16 4.06 7.37
C MET A 79 -11.45 4.88 7.28
N LYS A 80 -11.58 5.95 8.09
CA LYS A 80 -12.75 6.85 8.08
C LYS A 80 -12.98 7.47 6.70
N ASN A 81 -11.92 7.88 6.01
CA ASN A 81 -12.05 8.47 4.69
C ASN A 81 -12.50 7.42 3.66
N ARG A 82 -12.02 6.17 3.74
CA ARG A 82 -12.51 5.07 2.89
C ARG A 82 -13.98 4.73 3.16
N VAL A 83 -14.42 4.74 4.42
CA VAL A 83 -15.83 4.51 4.77
C VAL A 83 -16.72 5.59 4.17
N ARG A 84 -16.31 6.86 4.25
CA ARG A 84 -17.06 7.96 3.62
C ARG A 84 -17.21 7.76 2.10
N ASP A 85 -16.16 7.30 1.43
CA ASP A 85 -16.22 7.07 -0.01
C ASP A 85 -17.09 5.83 -0.35
N LEU A 86 -17.21 4.86 0.58
CA LEU A 86 -18.15 3.73 0.48
C LEU A 86 -19.61 4.14 0.73
N ASP A 87 -19.86 5.10 1.62
CA ASP A 87 -21.20 5.61 1.91
C ASP A 87 -21.86 6.22 0.66
N ASP A 88 -21.09 6.86 -0.21
CA ASP A 88 -21.56 7.43 -1.49
C ASP A 88 -22.05 6.32 -2.44
N VAL A 89 -21.26 5.25 -2.59
CA VAL A 89 -21.62 4.06 -3.38
C VAL A 89 -22.82 3.33 -2.76
N PHE A 90 -22.87 3.20 -1.43
CA PHE A 90 -24.01 2.63 -0.73
C PHE A 90 -25.27 3.48 -0.90
N GLY A 91 -25.15 4.80 -0.91
CA GLY A 91 -26.26 5.72 -1.18
C GLY A 91 -26.81 5.56 -2.59
N GLU A 92 -25.95 5.40 -3.59
CA GLU A 92 -26.35 5.11 -4.97
C GLU A 92 -27.07 3.76 -5.07
N VAL A 93 -26.51 2.69 -4.48
CA VAL A 93 -27.11 1.35 -4.47
C VAL A 93 -28.43 1.32 -3.70
N ALA A 94 -28.50 1.98 -2.54
CA ALA A 94 -29.74 2.10 -1.77
C ALA A 94 -30.82 2.86 -2.55
N GLY A 95 -30.45 3.91 -3.30
CA GLY A 95 -31.36 4.62 -4.19
C GLY A 95 -31.89 3.77 -5.36
N MET A 96 -31.13 2.78 -5.85
CA MET A 96 -31.61 1.80 -6.84
C MET A 96 -32.58 0.78 -6.24
N MET A 97 -32.51 0.55 -4.92
CA MET A 97 -33.35 -0.42 -4.20
C MET A 97 -34.63 0.21 -3.62
N ASP A 98 -34.75 1.53 -3.62
CA ASP A 98 -35.94 2.27 -3.14
C ASP A 98 -37.02 2.46 -4.23
N ILE A 99 -37.13 1.46 -5.13
CA ILE A 99 -38.25 1.24 -6.08
C ILE A 99 -39.05 0.01 -5.65
#